data_AF-A0AA40C380-F1
#
_entry.id   AF-A0AA40C380-F1
#
_cell.length_a   1.000
_cell.length_b   1.000
_cell.length_c   1.000
_cell.angle_alpha   90.00
_cell.angle_beta   90.00
_cell.angle_gamma   90.00
#
_symmetry.space_group_name_H-M   'P 1'
#
loop_
_entity.id
_entity.type
_entity.pdbx_description
1 polymer ?
#
loop_
_entity_poly.entity_id
_entity_poly.type
_entity_poly.pdbx_seq_one_letter_code
_entity_poly.pdbx_strand_id
1 'polypeptide(L)' 'MAEEVRAFFVGGLALEEVGEREFAARLKEERVRWHPDKMQQRLGGKVDPEVMKDITTIFQVVDALWNDTRKNAVG' A
#
# COMPACT_ATOMS: atom_id res chain seq x y z
N MET A 1 10.13 -0.06 10.34
CA MET A 1 8.79 0.26 9.82
C MET A 1 8.62 -0.05 8.33
N ALA A 2 9.32 0.61 7.40
CA ALA A 2 9.02 0.45 5.96
C ALA A 2 9.14 -1.00 5.45
N GLU A 3 10.17 -1.74 5.86
CA GLU A 3 10.34 -3.17 5.52
C GLU A 3 9.25 -4.04 6.14
N GLU A 4 8.83 -3.76 7.37
CA GLU A 4 7.75 -4.48 8.05
C GLU A 4 6.40 -4.25 7.35
N VAL A 5 6.13 -3.01 6.94
CA VAL A 5 4.95 -2.66 6.15
C VAL A 5 4.97 -3.38 4.81
N ARG A 6 6.13 -3.44 4.14
CA ARG A 6 6.27 -4.19 2.89
C ARG A 6 5.99 -5.68 3.10
N ALA A 7 6.58 -6.29 4.12
CA ALA A 7 6.35 -7.69 4.47
C ALA A 7 4.88 -7.97 4.80
N PHE A 8 4.23 -7.05 5.51
CA PHE A 8 2.80 -7.12 5.82
C PHE A 8 1.94 -7.19 4.55
N PHE A 9 2.17 -6.33 3.55
CA PHE A 9 1.39 -6.39 2.31
C PHE A 9 1.72 -7.61 1.44
N VAL A 10 2.99 -8.01 1.37
CA VAL A 10 3.39 -9.20 0.59
C VAL A 10 2.77 -10.47 1.18
N GLY A 11 2.89 -10.66 2.50
CA GLY A 11 2.30 -11.81 3.18
C GLY A 11 0.78 -11.73 3.27
N GLY A 12 0.23 -10.55 3.59
CA GLY A 12 -1.21 -10.35 3.80
C GLY A 12 -2.05 -10.41 2.52
N LEU A 13 -1.46 -10.13 1.35
CA LEU A 13 -2.14 -10.26 0.06
C LEU A 13 -1.81 -11.57 -0.67
N ALA A 14 -1.01 -12.44 -0.04
CA ALA A 14 -0.68 -13.78 -0.50
C ALA A 14 -0.10 -13.83 -1.93
N LEU A 15 0.94 -13.03 -2.21
CA LEU A 15 1.60 -12.96 -3.52
C LEU A 15 1.87 -14.35 -4.13
N GLU A 16 2.38 -15.28 -3.32
CA GLU A 16 2.76 -16.63 -3.75
C GLU A 16 1.55 -17.49 -4.14
N GLU A 17 0.35 -17.21 -3.62
CA GLU A 17 -0.86 -18.00 -3.88
C GLU A 17 -1.70 -17.44 -5.04
N VAL A 18 -1.74 -16.11 -5.19
CA VAL A 18 -2.66 -15.45 -6.14
C VAL A 18 -1.99 -15.07 -7.46
N GLY A 19 -0.65 -15.08 -7.51
CA GLY A 19 0.13 -14.67 -8.68
C GLY A 19 0.21 -13.16 -8.88
N GLU A 20 1.20 -12.72 -9.67
CA GLU A 20 1.58 -11.31 -9.77
C GLU A 20 0.47 -10.38 -10.27
N ARG A 21 -0.38 -10.86 -11.19
CA ARG A 21 -1.48 -10.05 -11.77
C ARG A 21 -2.57 -9.73 -10.77
N GLU A 22 -3.02 -10.73 -10.01
CA GLU A 22 -4.03 -10.57 -8.96
C GLU A 22 -3.44 -9.81 -7.77
N PHE A 23 -2.19 -10.08 -7.41
CA PHE A 23 -1.47 -9.33 -6.39
C PHE A 23 -1.34 -7.84 -6.75
N ALA A 24 -1.02 -7.51 -8.02
CA ALA A 24 -0.99 -6.13 -8.49
C ALA A 24 -2.38 -5.45 -8.46
N ALA A 25 -3.46 -6.19 -8.68
CA ALA A 25 -4.81 -5.66 -8.55
C ALA A 25 -5.13 -5.29 -7.09
N ARG A 26 -4.82 -6.19 -6.15
CA ARG A 26 -5.05 -5.95 -4.71
C ARG A 26 -4.18 -4.81 -4.15
N LEU A 27 -2.92 -4.73 -4.58
CA LEU A 27 -2.05 -3.61 -4.22
C LEU A 27 -2.58 -2.27 -4.72
N LYS A 28 -3.23 -2.24 -5.89
CA LYS A 28 -3.88 -1.02 -6.40
C LYS A 28 -5.00 -0.57 -5.47
N GLU A 29 -5.79 -1.49 -4.95
CA GLU A 29 -6.87 -1.19 -4.01
C GLU A 29 -6.33 -0.65 -2.69
N GLU A 30 -5.31 -1.31 -2.12
CA GLU A 30 -4.65 -0.84 -0.90
C GLU A 30 -3.98 0.53 -1.11
N ARG A 31 -3.37 0.78 -2.27
CA ARG A 31 -2.81 2.10 -2.61
C ARG A 31 -3.87 3.20 -2.54
N VAL A 32 -5.06 2.96 -3.12
CA VAL A 32 -6.16 3.93 -3.08
C VAL A 32 -6.66 4.11 -1.64
N ARG A 33 -6.78 3.02 -0.89
CA ARG A 33 -7.23 3.02 0.51
C ARG A 33 -6.31 3.84 1.41
N TRP A 34 -5.00 3.68 1.25
CA TRP A 34 -3.97 4.30 2.09
C TRP A 34 -3.55 5.69 1.64
N HIS A 35 -4.12 6.22 0.55
CA HIS A 35 -3.83 7.59 0.11
C HIS A 35 -4.05 8.59 1.27
N PRO A 36 -3.12 9.53 1.53
CA PRO A 36 -3.20 10.42 2.68
C PRO A 36 -4.54 11.15 2.80
N ASP A 37 -5.08 11.65 1.69
CA ASP A 37 -6.42 12.27 1.64
C ASP A 37 -7.55 11.31 2.08
N LYS A 38 -7.51 10.05 1.62
CA LYS A 38 -8.52 9.04 1.99
C LYS A 38 -8.43 8.69 3.47
N MET A 39 -7.22 8.51 4.00
CA MET A 39 -7.03 8.24 5.42
C MET A 39 -7.43 9.45 6.27
N GLN A 40 -7.08 10.65 5.84
CA GLN A 40 -7.48 11.90 6.51
C GLN A 40 -9.01 12.04 6.58
N GLN A 41 -9.71 11.80 5.48
CA GLN A 41 -11.18 11.81 5.44
C GLN A 41 -11.77 10.74 6.38
N ARG A 42 -11.21 9.54 6.41
CA ARG A 42 -11.67 8.43 7.26
C ARG A 42 -11.44 8.68 8.75
N LEU A 43 -10.42 9.43 9.10
CA LEU A 43 -10.07 9.78 10.48
C LEU A 43 -10.77 11.05 10.98
N GLY A 44 -11.75 11.59 10.24
CA GLY A 44 -12.53 12.75 10.67
C GLY A 44 -11.85 14.10 10.37
N GLY A 45 -10.91 14.13 9.42
CA GLY A 45 -10.32 15.36 8.88
C GLY A 45 -9.05 15.82 9.59
N LYS A 46 -9.12 16.30 10.83
CA LYS A 46 -7.93 16.81 11.53
C LYS A 46 -7.16 15.65 12.19
N VAL A 47 -6.11 15.19 11.52
CA VAL A 47 -5.25 14.11 11.98
C VAL A 47 -3.94 14.68 12.51
N ASP A 48 -3.40 14.03 13.55
CA ASP A 48 -2.11 14.39 14.11
C ASP A 48 -0.98 14.32 13.04
N PRO A 49 -0.04 15.28 13.00
CA PRO A 49 1.04 15.29 12.02
C PRO A 49 1.94 14.04 12.05
N GLU A 50 2.19 13.45 13.21
CA GLU A 50 2.99 12.23 13.33
C GLU A 50 2.22 11.04 12.71
N VAL A 51 0.92 10.95 12.99
CA VAL A 51 0.05 9.94 12.37
C VAL A 51 -0.02 10.14 10.84
N MET A 52 -0.08 11.37 10.35
CA MET A 52 -0.05 11.66 8.91
C MET A 52 1.28 11.27 8.25
N LYS A 53 2.40 11.40 8.96
CA LYS A 53 3.72 10.93 8.50
C LYS A 53 3.75 9.41 8.38
N ASP A 54 3.17 8.69 9.35
CA ASP A 54 3.08 7.23 9.31
C ASP A 54 2.19 6.75 8.16
N ILE A 55 1.02 7.37 7.98
CA ILE A 55 0.13 7.12 6.84
C ILE A 55 0.86 7.34 5.51
N THR A 56 1.62 8.43 5.39
CA THR A 56 2.39 8.75 4.19
C THR A 56 3.47 7.69 3.93
N THR A 57 4.13 7.21 4.99
CA THR A 57 5.12 6.13 4.90
C THR A 57 4.49 4.84 4.39
N ILE A 58 3.31 4.46 4.91
CA ILE A 58 2.57 3.29 4.46
C ILE A 58 2.17 3.43 2.99
N PHE A 59 1.63 4.59 2.60
CA PHE A 59 1.26 4.86 1.21
C PHE A 59 2.44 4.74 0.25
N GLN A 60 3.60 5.31 0.61
CA GLN A 60 4.81 5.23 -0.21
C GLN A 60 5.29 3.79 -0.41
N VAL A 61 5.22 2.97 0.65
CA VAL A 61 5.60 1.54 0.56
C VAL A 61 4.66 0.78 -0.37
N VAL A 62 3.34 0.95 -0.24
CA VAL A 62 2.36 0.27 -1.10
C VAL A 62 2.45 0.77 -2.55
N ASP A 63 2.64 2.07 -2.76
CA ASP A 63 2.80 2.66 -4.10
C ASP A 63 4.05 2.12 -4.80
N ALA A 64 5.19 2.05 -4.09
CA ALA A 64 6.42 1.46 -4.62
C ALA A 64 6.23 -0.02 -4.97
N LEU A 65 5.65 -0.81 -4.05
CA LEU A 65 5.42 -2.24 -4.25
C LEU A 65 4.47 -2.52 -5.43
N TRP A 66 3.42 -1.70 -5.60
CA TRP A 66 2.51 -1.78 -6.73
C TRP A 66 3.22 -1.47 -8.06
N ASN A 67 4.03 -0.41 -8.09
CA ASN A 67 4.78 -0.03 -9.27
C ASN A 67 5.79 -1.10 -9.70
N ASP A 68 6.50 -1.73 -8.75
CA ASP A 68 7.42 -2.84 -9.02
C ASP A 68 6.68 -4.07 -9.57
N THR A 69 5.64 -4.52 -8.87
CA THR A 69 4.85 -5.69 -9.29
C THR A 69 4.27 -5.50 -10.69
N ARG A 70 3.70 -4.32 -10.99
CA ARG A 70 3.10 -4.04 -12.29
C ARG A 70 4.13 -4.03 -13.42
N LYS A 71 5.35 -3.54 -13.17
CA LYS A 71 6.43 -3.57 -14.16
C LYS A 71 6.84 -5.00 -14.49
N ASN A 72 6.89 -5.88 -13.48
CA ASN A 72 7.25 -7.28 -13.66
C ASN A 72 6.13 -8.09 -14.33
N ALA A 73 4.86 -7.83 -13.98
CA ALA A 73 3.72 -8.55 -14.55
C ALA A 73 3.39 -8.24 -16.03
N VAL A 74 4.05 -7.23 -16.63
CA VAL A 74 3.90 -6.84 -18.05
C VAL A 74 5.15 -7.22 -18.87
N GLY A 75 6.20 -7.73 -18.22
CA GLY A 75 7.45 -8.17 -18.83
C GLY A 75 7.42 -9.62 -19.33
#